data_AF-A0A6H9GX63-F1
#
_entry.id   AF-A0A6H9GX63-F1
#
_cell.length_a   1.000
_cell.length_b   1.000
_cell.length_c   1.000
_cell.angle_alpha   90.00
_cell.angle_beta   90.00
_cell.angle_gamma   90.00
#
_symmetry.space_group_name_H-M   'P 1'
#
loop_
_entity.id
_entity.type
_entity.pdbx_description
1 polymer ?
#
loop_
_entity_poly.entity_id
_entity_poly.type
_entity_poly.pdbx_seq_one_letter_code
_entity_poly.pdbx_strand_id
1 'polypeptide(L)'
;MGYPDRPVTAKKVIELAQDAQILDGTGYKTLTILAWDYDYNFTTELENRKKAEGDKLKTELKTLTIPPEIYNYLKKAKNEAELDGLRDKIIFHDKPYFKVSQPQIQDAGDGKITITISIDRYVLMDFPINDEKQKTELRKAIKDNFAALIDYWAIDWDYDGITFKSMWQAIRGNGKRANTVITTASSPQLSAGKRTIAVRLVDVFGNDASATVQVH
;
A
#
# COMPACT_ATOMS: atom_id res chain seq x y z
N MET A 1 -18.35 -7.12 -15.10
CA MET A 1 -17.07 -6.44 -15.33
C MET A 1 -16.08 -7.03 -14.35
N GLY A 2 -15.09 -7.78 -14.85
CA GLY A 2 -14.05 -8.36 -14.00
C GLY A 2 -13.21 -7.27 -13.37
N TYR A 3 -12.66 -7.54 -12.19
CA TYR A 3 -11.50 -6.80 -11.68
C TYR A 3 -10.44 -6.70 -12.78
N PRO A 4 -9.64 -5.62 -12.87
CA PRO A 4 -8.51 -5.61 -13.80
C PRO A 4 -7.63 -6.83 -13.53
N ASP A 5 -7.36 -7.60 -14.59
CA ASP A 5 -6.93 -8.99 -14.50
C ASP A 5 -5.59 -9.21 -13.78
N ARG A 6 -4.80 -8.16 -13.48
CA ARG A 6 -3.59 -8.24 -12.64
C ARG A 6 -3.30 -6.90 -11.92
N PRO A 7 -2.78 -6.94 -10.67
CA PRO A 7 -2.24 -5.76 -10.00
C PRO A 7 -1.08 -5.13 -10.77
N VAL A 8 -0.91 -3.82 -10.64
CA VAL A 8 0.21 -3.10 -11.27
C VAL A 8 1.51 -3.37 -10.53
N THR A 9 2.53 -3.79 -11.28
CA THR A 9 3.85 -4.14 -10.74
C THR A 9 4.83 -2.97 -10.84
N ALA A 10 5.74 -2.85 -9.87
CA ALA A 10 6.77 -1.81 -9.88
C ALA A 10 7.71 -1.95 -11.09
N LYS A 11 7.97 -3.18 -11.54
CA LYS A 11 8.72 -3.45 -12.78
C LYS A 11 8.04 -2.82 -13.98
N LYS A 12 6.73 -3.03 -14.15
CA LYS A 12 5.98 -2.50 -15.29
C LYS A 12 5.96 -0.98 -15.30
N VAL A 13 5.86 -0.35 -14.12
CA VAL A 13 5.93 1.13 -14.02
C VAL A 13 7.27 1.67 -14.51
N ILE A 14 8.38 1.01 -14.18
CA ILE A 14 9.71 1.44 -14.64
C ILE A 14 9.87 1.26 -16.15
N GLU A 15 9.41 0.14 -16.71
CA GLU A 15 9.40 -0.07 -18.17
C GLU A 15 8.62 1.04 -18.88
N LEU A 16 7.40 1.34 -18.41
CA LEU A 16 6.59 2.43 -18.96
C LEU A 16 7.25 3.80 -18.81
N ALA A 17 8.00 4.02 -17.72
CA ALA A 17 8.71 5.27 -17.50
C ALA A 17 9.89 5.43 -18.47
N GLN A 18 10.61 4.34 -18.76
CA GLN A 18 11.67 4.32 -19.77
C GLN A 18 11.11 4.60 -21.17
N ASP A 19 9.96 4.00 -21.51
CA ASP A 19 9.25 4.29 -22.76
C ASP A 19 8.81 5.76 -22.82
N ALA A 20 8.23 6.28 -21.74
CA ALA A 20 7.75 7.66 -21.66
C ALA A 20 8.86 8.70 -21.92
N GLN A 21 10.12 8.39 -21.63
CA GLN A 21 11.25 9.29 -21.89
C GLN A 21 11.59 9.46 -23.36
N ILE A 22 11.17 8.53 -24.22
CA ILE A 22 11.52 8.52 -25.65
C ILE A 22 10.30 8.72 -26.57
N LEU A 23 9.09 8.67 -26.02
CA LEU A 23 7.86 8.90 -26.77
C LEU A 23 7.75 10.36 -27.24
N ASP A 24 7.14 10.54 -28.42
CA ASP A 24 6.82 11.83 -29.03
C ASP A 24 8.00 12.79 -29.19
N GLY A 25 9.21 12.23 -29.33
CA GLY A 25 10.45 12.94 -29.67
C GLY A 25 11.09 13.72 -28.52
N THR A 26 10.29 14.32 -27.64
CA THR A 26 10.79 15.07 -26.47
C THR A 26 10.70 14.29 -25.16
N GLY A 27 9.98 13.16 -25.15
CA GLY A 27 9.63 12.45 -23.93
C GLY A 27 8.63 13.21 -23.05
N TYR A 28 8.04 12.49 -22.12
CA TYR A 28 7.13 13.02 -21.12
C TYR A 28 7.85 13.31 -19.80
N LYS A 29 7.62 14.50 -19.24
CA LYS A 29 8.19 14.89 -17.95
C LYS A 29 7.61 14.10 -16.78
N THR A 30 6.34 13.75 -16.86
CA THR A 30 5.61 13.06 -15.79
C THR A 30 4.81 11.90 -16.38
N LEU A 31 4.89 10.74 -15.74
CA LEU A 31 4.07 9.57 -16.01
C LEU A 31 3.17 9.30 -14.80
N THR A 32 1.85 9.41 -15.00
CA THR A 32 0.85 9.09 -14.00
C THR A 32 0.29 7.70 -14.25
N ILE A 33 0.41 6.83 -13.24
CA ILE A 33 -0.13 5.48 -13.24
C ILE A 33 -1.42 5.50 -12.42
N LEU A 34 -2.54 5.17 -13.07
CA LEU A 34 -3.83 4.95 -12.41
C LEU A 34 -4.06 3.45 -12.30
N ALA A 35 -4.25 2.93 -11.09
CA ALA A 35 -4.54 1.52 -10.89
C ALA A 35 -5.60 1.30 -9.80
N TRP A 36 -6.34 0.21 -9.95
CA TRP A 36 -7.25 -0.30 -8.92
C TRP A 36 -6.51 -1.08 -7.85
N ASP A 37 -5.43 -1.76 -8.24
CA ASP A 37 -4.65 -2.60 -7.35
C ASP A 37 -3.17 -2.59 -7.78
N TYR A 38 -2.29 -2.81 -6.82
CA TYR A 38 -0.84 -2.79 -6.96
C TYR A 38 -0.24 -4.04 -6.29
N ASP A 39 0.89 -4.50 -6.79
CA ASP A 39 1.59 -5.64 -6.20
C ASP A 39 1.91 -5.43 -4.71
N TYR A 40 2.03 -6.53 -3.98
CA TYR A 40 2.65 -6.50 -2.66
C TYR A 40 4.03 -5.87 -2.72
N ASN A 41 4.38 -5.04 -1.73
CA ASN A 41 5.63 -4.28 -1.69
C ASN A 41 5.84 -3.29 -2.84
N PHE A 42 4.82 -2.98 -3.64
CA PHE A 42 4.96 -2.10 -4.81
C PHE A 42 5.77 -0.83 -4.50
N THR A 43 5.49 -0.14 -3.39
CA THR A 43 6.18 1.11 -3.02
C THR A 43 7.68 0.90 -2.78
N THR A 44 8.04 -0.09 -1.96
CA THR A 44 9.45 -0.43 -1.66
C THR A 44 10.18 -0.86 -2.94
N GLU A 45 9.55 -1.70 -3.75
CA GLU A 45 10.15 -2.21 -4.99
C GLU A 45 10.31 -1.09 -6.02
N LEU A 46 9.34 -0.18 -6.13
CA LEU A 46 9.42 0.98 -7.00
C LEU A 46 10.57 1.90 -6.57
N GLU A 47 10.71 2.16 -5.27
CA GLU A 47 11.85 2.95 -4.75
C GLU A 47 13.19 2.28 -5.05
N ASN A 48 13.31 0.98 -4.83
CA ASN A 48 14.53 0.22 -5.12
C ASN A 48 14.89 0.29 -6.60
N ARG A 49 13.91 0.12 -7.49
CA ARG A 49 14.13 0.20 -8.93
C ARG A 49 14.47 1.61 -9.38
N LYS A 50 13.78 2.64 -8.88
CA LYS A 50 14.13 4.05 -9.16
C LYS A 50 15.58 4.35 -8.75
N LYS A 51 16.02 3.88 -7.59
CA LYS A 51 17.42 4.00 -7.14
C LYS A 51 18.39 3.28 -8.07
N ALA A 52 18.03 2.11 -8.58
CA ALA A 52 18.85 1.35 -9.53
C ALA A 52 18.97 2.04 -10.90
N GLU A 53 17.93 2.75 -11.34
CA GLU A 53 17.99 3.57 -12.56
C GLU A 53 18.89 4.80 -12.39
N GLY A 54 18.93 5.39 -11.19
CA GLY A 54 19.71 6.59 -10.90
C GLY A 54 19.32 7.75 -11.83
N ASP A 55 20.32 8.44 -12.40
CA ASP A 55 20.12 9.61 -13.28
C ASP A 55 19.56 9.26 -14.67
N LYS A 56 19.42 7.97 -15.00
CA LYS A 56 18.84 7.51 -16.27
C LYS A 56 17.33 7.75 -16.32
N LEU A 57 16.67 7.73 -15.16
CA LEU A 57 15.24 7.97 -15.04
C LEU A 57 14.96 9.44 -14.74
N LYS A 58 14.63 10.20 -15.79
CA LYS A 58 14.26 11.61 -15.75
C LYS A 58 12.75 11.85 -15.64
N THR A 59 11.93 10.89 -16.07
CA THR A 59 10.46 11.02 -15.96
C THR A 59 10.03 10.88 -14.51
N GLU A 60 9.31 11.89 -14.01
CA GLU A 60 8.67 11.86 -12.71
C GLU A 60 7.53 10.83 -12.70
N LEU A 61 7.51 9.97 -11.68
CA LEU A 61 6.48 8.95 -11.53
C LEU A 61 5.46 9.35 -10.47
N LYS A 62 4.18 9.30 -10.83
CA LYS A 62 3.05 9.45 -9.89
C LYS A 62 2.17 8.21 -9.94
N THR A 63 1.83 7.67 -8.78
CA THR A 63 1.04 6.43 -8.66
C THR A 63 -0.22 6.73 -7.86
N LEU A 64 -1.36 6.69 -8.53
CA LEU A 64 -2.66 7.02 -7.96
C LEU A 64 -3.57 5.80 -7.95
N THR A 65 -4.40 5.71 -6.93
CA THR A 65 -5.42 4.68 -6.78
C THR A 65 -6.73 5.18 -7.37
N ILE A 66 -7.36 4.33 -8.18
CA ILE A 66 -8.71 4.58 -8.69
C ILE A 66 -9.71 4.29 -7.57
N PRO A 67 -10.58 5.24 -7.20
CA PRO A 67 -11.50 5.05 -6.09
C PRO A 67 -12.70 4.16 -6.50
N PRO A 68 -13.15 3.21 -5.65
CA PRO A 68 -14.19 2.22 -5.99
C PRO A 68 -15.55 2.84 -6.32
N GLU A 69 -15.85 4.03 -5.81
CA GLU A 69 -17.06 4.78 -6.15
C GLU A 69 -17.14 5.13 -7.64
N ILE A 70 -16.04 5.08 -8.40
CA ILE A 70 -16.10 5.28 -9.86
C ILE A 70 -17.07 4.29 -10.51
N TYR A 71 -17.22 3.08 -9.98
CA TYR A 71 -18.19 2.11 -10.49
C TYR A 71 -19.63 2.59 -10.33
N ASN A 72 -19.94 3.31 -9.24
CA ASN A 72 -21.28 3.84 -9.02
C ASN A 72 -21.63 4.91 -10.05
N TYR A 73 -20.63 5.68 -10.48
CA TYR A 73 -20.78 6.66 -11.53
C TYR A 73 -20.87 6.01 -12.91
N LEU A 74 -19.94 5.11 -13.24
CA LEU A 74 -19.89 4.40 -14.52
C LEU A 74 -21.13 3.56 -14.78
N LYS A 75 -21.73 2.95 -13.74
CA LYS A 75 -22.99 2.20 -13.86
C LYS A 75 -24.20 3.09 -14.19
N LYS A 76 -24.16 4.36 -13.81
CA LYS A 76 -25.28 5.31 -13.99
C LYS A 76 -25.21 6.02 -15.34
N ALA A 77 -24.00 6.26 -15.84
CA ALA A 77 -23.80 6.92 -17.12
C ALA A 77 -24.22 6.01 -18.27
N LYS A 78 -25.05 6.55 -19.17
CA LYS A 78 -25.51 5.84 -20.38
C LYS A 78 -24.66 6.15 -21.61
N ASN A 79 -23.91 7.25 -21.57
CA ASN A 79 -23.03 7.74 -22.62
C ASN A 79 -21.89 8.57 -21.99
N GLU A 80 -20.87 8.88 -22.80
CA GLU A 80 -19.68 9.60 -22.35
C GLU A 80 -19.98 11.05 -21.92
N ALA A 81 -20.97 11.72 -22.54
CA ALA A 81 -21.34 13.09 -22.19
C ALA A 81 -21.88 13.22 -20.75
N GLU A 82 -22.53 12.17 -20.23
CA GLU A 82 -22.97 12.11 -18.83
C GLU A 82 -21.81 11.99 -17.83
N LEU A 83 -20.59 11.70 -18.29
CA LEU A 83 -19.38 11.64 -17.46
C LEU A 83 -18.73 13.00 -17.24
N ASP A 84 -19.02 14.01 -18.07
CA ASP A 84 -18.36 15.32 -17.95
C ASP A 84 -18.64 16.00 -16.61
N GLY A 85 -19.84 15.80 -16.04
CA GLY A 85 -20.22 16.29 -14.71
C GLY A 85 -19.57 15.56 -13.52
N LEU A 86 -18.64 14.63 -13.78
CA LEU A 86 -17.90 13.86 -12.76
C LEU A 86 -16.44 14.28 -12.62
N ARG A 87 -15.90 15.08 -13.54
CA ARG A 87 -14.50 15.50 -13.52
C ARG A 87 -14.10 16.13 -12.18
N ASP A 88 -14.98 16.93 -11.60
CA ASP A 88 -14.76 17.59 -10.30
C ASP A 88 -15.16 16.74 -9.08
N LYS A 89 -15.73 15.55 -9.32
CA LYS A 89 -16.22 14.64 -8.26
C LYS A 89 -15.31 13.45 -8.03
N ILE A 90 -14.48 13.10 -9.01
CA ILE A 90 -13.58 11.95 -8.93
C ILE A 90 -12.22 12.46 -8.49
N ILE A 91 -11.78 12.00 -7.32
CA ILE A 91 -10.45 12.30 -6.79
C ILE A 91 -9.64 11.00 -6.84
N PHE A 92 -8.51 11.03 -7.52
CA PHE A 92 -7.55 9.92 -7.52
C PHE A 92 -6.57 10.15 -6.38
N HIS A 93 -6.51 9.23 -5.44
CA HIS A 93 -5.68 9.37 -4.24
C HIS A 93 -4.28 8.82 -4.47
N ASP A 94 -3.26 9.45 -3.88
CA ASP A 94 -1.91 8.89 -3.85
C ASP A 94 -1.91 7.53 -3.14
N LYS A 95 -1.12 6.59 -3.66
CA LYS A 95 -0.92 5.31 -2.97
C LYS A 95 -0.21 5.55 -1.62
N PRO A 96 -0.70 4.96 -0.51
CA PRO A 96 -0.02 5.08 0.78
C PRO A 96 1.40 4.49 0.75
N TYR A 97 2.32 5.14 1.45
CA TYR A 97 3.62 4.55 1.76
C TYR A 97 3.48 3.60 2.95
N PHE A 98 3.90 2.35 2.79
CA PHE A 98 3.85 1.34 3.84
C PHE A 98 5.16 0.58 3.92
N LYS A 99 5.73 0.53 5.13
CA LYS A 99 6.97 -0.18 5.42
C LYS A 99 6.84 -0.98 6.72
N VAL A 100 7.26 -2.23 6.64
CA VAL A 100 7.38 -3.15 7.78
C VAL A 100 8.85 -3.37 8.13
N SER A 101 9.11 -3.70 9.40
CA SER A 101 10.44 -3.97 9.91
C SER A 101 11.04 -5.23 9.29
N GLN A 102 12.36 -5.36 9.38
CA GLN A 102 13.00 -6.66 9.20
C GLN A 102 12.52 -7.63 10.29
N PRO A 103 12.22 -8.90 9.95
CA PRO A 103 11.80 -9.89 10.93
C PRO A 103 12.85 -10.10 12.02
N GLN A 104 12.46 -10.01 13.28
CA GLN A 104 13.30 -10.40 14.41
C GLN A 104 13.00 -11.86 14.75
N ILE A 105 14.02 -12.71 14.73
CA ILE A 105 13.88 -14.16 14.95
C ILE A 105 14.42 -14.49 16.33
N GLN A 106 13.63 -15.22 17.11
CA GLN A 106 14.02 -15.74 18.41
C GLN A 106 13.89 -17.26 18.41
N ASP A 107 14.94 -17.95 18.87
CA ASP A 107 14.91 -19.39 19.10
C ASP A 107 13.92 -19.72 20.22
N ALA A 108 13.02 -20.67 19.96
CA ALA A 108 12.02 -21.15 20.90
C ALA A 108 12.30 -22.59 21.39
N GLY A 109 13.43 -23.18 21.00
CA GLY A 109 13.80 -24.56 21.30
C GLY A 109 13.17 -25.57 20.33
N ASP A 110 13.67 -26.81 20.33
CA ASP A 110 13.14 -27.94 19.55
C ASP A 110 13.00 -27.66 18.04
N GLY A 111 13.92 -26.88 17.47
CA GLY A 111 13.89 -26.50 16.05
C GLY A 111 12.74 -25.54 15.71
N LYS A 112 12.18 -24.84 16.71
CA LYS A 112 11.13 -23.83 16.55
C LYS A 112 11.67 -22.43 16.77
N ILE A 113 11.00 -21.46 16.14
CA ILE A 113 11.30 -20.04 16.24
C ILE A 113 10.03 -19.24 16.47
N THR A 114 10.18 -18.08 17.11
CA THR A 114 9.18 -17.02 17.15
C THR A 114 9.69 -15.85 16.31
N ILE A 115 8.80 -15.22 15.56
CA ILE A 115 9.14 -14.11 14.68
C ILE A 115 8.36 -12.87 15.13
N THR A 116 9.06 -11.76 15.29
CA THR A 116 8.46 -10.46 15.61
C THR A 116 8.62 -9.50 14.44
N ILE A 117 7.51 -8.87 14.03
CA ILE A 117 7.46 -7.83 13.00
C ILE A 117 6.72 -6.61 13.55
N SER A 118 7.17 -5.44 13.12
CA SER A 118 6.49 -4.17 13.37
C SER A 118 6.18 -3.41 12.09
N ILE A 119 5.17 -2.56 12.13
CA ILE A 119 4.97 -1.51 11.14
C ILE A 119 5.95 -0.39 11.48
N ASP A 120 6.93 -0.15 10.59
CA ASP A 120 7.92 0.91 10.76
C ASP A 120 7.35 2.27 10.38
N ARG A 121 6.51 2.28 9.33
CA ARG A 121 5.98 3.52 8.76
C ARG A 121 4.71 3.28 7.95
N TYR A 122 3.74 4.15 8.14
CA TYR A 122 2.57 4.32 7.27
C TYR A 122 2.34 5.81 7.01
N VAL A 123 2.30 6.23 5.76
CA VAL A 123 2.11 7.65 5.39
C VAL A 123 1.09 7.77 4.27
N LEU A 124 0.11 8.64 4.48
CA LEU A 124 -0.79 9.15 3.46
C LEU A 124 -0.28 10.50 2.99
N MET A 125 -0.02 10.64 1.68
CA MET A 125 0.44 11.90 1.09
C MET A 125 -0.71 12.92 1.00
N ASP A 126 -1.92 12.45 0.72
CA ASP A 126 -3.14 13.25 0.76
C ASP A 126 -4.25 12.53 1.53
N PHE A 127 -5.13 13.31 2.15
CA PHE A 127 -6.29 12.81 2.87
C PHE A 127 -7.55 13.06 2.05
N PRO A 128 -8.49 12.10 1.98
CA PRO A 128 -9.78 12.28 1.32
C PRO A 128 -10.73 13.15 2.17
N ILE A 129 -10.28 14.34 2.57
CA ILE A 129 -10.99 15.32 3.39
C ILE A 129 -10.98 16.63 2.61
N ASN A 130 -12.10 17.33 2.48
CA ASN A 130 -12.12 18.59 1.71
C ASN A 130 -11.69 19.82 2.54
N ASP A 131 -11.80 19.75 3.86
CA ASP A 131 -11.48 20.83 4.78
C ASP A 131 -9.97 20.87 5.10
N GLU A 132 -9.27 21.92 4.65
CA GLU A 132 -7.82 22.09 4.86
C GLU A 132 -7.42 22.27 6.32
N LYS A 133 -8.30 22.83 7.16
CA LYS A 133 -8.05 22.95 8.60
C LYS A 133 -8.07 21.56 9.24
N GLN A 134 -9.07 20.74 8.89
CA GLN A 134 -9.14 19.34 9.34
C GLN A 134 -7.95 18.52 8.83
N LYS A 135 -7.53 18.68 7.55
CA LYS A 135 -6.31 18.04 7.04
C LYS A 135 -5.09 18.42 7.86
N THR A 136 -4.94 19.70 8.20
CA THR A 136 -3.80 20.20 8.98
C THR A 136 -3.79 19.67 10.41
N GLU A 137 -4.95 19.66 11.07
CA GLU A 137 -5.12 19.08 12.41
C GLU A 137 -4.81 17.58 12.41
N LEU A 138 -5.32 16.84 11.42
CA LEU A 138 -5.03 15.42 11.24
C LEU A 138 -3.54 15.17 11.02
N ARG A 139 -2.89 15.89 10.09
CA ARG A 139 -1.43 15.83 9.85
C ARG A 139 -0.64 15.99 11.14
N LYS A 140 -1.03 16.95 11.98
CA LYS A 140 -0.38 17.20 13.27
C LYS A 140 -0.60 16.05 14.25
N ALA A 141 -1.82 15.51 14.31
CA ALA A 141 -2.17 14.42 15.23
C ALA A 141 -1.44 13.10 14.89
N ILE A 142 -1.25 12.81 13.60
CA ILE A 142 -0.64 11.54 13.15
C ILE A 142 0.88 11.59 13.06
N LYS A 143 1.49 12.79 13.04
CA LYS A 143 2.94 12.97 12.87
C LYS A 143 3.74 12.13 13.85
N ASP A 144 3.28 12.08 15.09
CA ASP A 144 3.94 11.37 16.18
C ASP A 144 3.31 9.98 16.46
N ASN A 145 2.21 9.63 15.78
CA ASN A 145 1.49 8.38 16.00
C ASN A 145 0.69 7.94 14.76
N PHE A 146 1.39 7.40 13.75
CA PHE A 146 0.74 6.88 12.54
C PHE A 146 -0.24 5.73 12.83
N ALA A 147 -0.12 5.04 13.98
CA ALA A 147 -1.04 3.95 14.34
C ALA A 147 -2.48 4.45 14.52
N ALA A 148 -2.67 5.76 14.72
CA ALA A 148 -3.97 6.43 14.74
C ALA A 148 -4.60 6.61 13.36
N LEU A 149 -3.91 6.25 12.27
CA LEU A 149 -4.52 6.10 10.94
C LEU A 149 -5.00 4.68 10.64
N ILE A 150 -4.43 3.68 11.32
CA ILE A 150 -4.68 2.29 10.98
C ILE A 150 -5.99 1.85 11.61
N ASP A 151 -6.88 1.28 10.82
CA ASP A 151 -8.12 0.68 11.30
C ASP A 151 -7.92 -0.81 11.59
N TYR A 152 -7.24 -1.50 10.68
CA TYR A 152 -6.95 -2.92 10.77
C TYR A 152 -5.62 -3.27 10.12
N TRP A 153 -4.91 -4.24 10.68
CA TRP A 153 -3.84 -4.93 9.95
C TRP A 153 -3.74 -6.39 10.35
N ALA A 154 -3.22 -7.20 9.43
CA ALA A 154 -3.10 -8.63 9.58
C ALA A 154 -1.81 -9.17 8.98
N ILE A 155 -1.42 -10.35 9.46
CA ILE A 155 -0.21 -11.04 9.07
C ILE A 155 -0.55 -12.48 8.67
N ASP A 156 -0.02 -12.87 7.52
CA ASP A 156 0.19 -14.26 7.13
C ASP A 156 1.66 -14.59 7.37
N TRP A 157 1.93 -15.43 8.36
CA TRP A 157 3.31 -15.78 8.74
C TRP A 157 3.97 -16.74 7.76
N ASP A 158 3.22 -17.37 6.85
CA ASP A 158 3.72 -18.37 5.92
C ASP A 158 3.01 -18.26 4.57
N TYR A 159 3.15 -17.08 3.97
CA TYR A 159 2.47 -16.72 2.73
C TYR A 159 3.04 -17.50 1.56
N ASP A 160 2.16 -18.18 0.81
CA ASP A 160 2.52 -19.02 -0.33
C ASP A 160 2.63 -18.26 -1.66
N GLY A 161 2.41 -16.94 -1.65
CA GLY A 161 2.38 -16.12 -2.85
C GLY A 161 1.05 -16.17 -3.61
N ILE A 162 0.07 -16.93 -3.13
CA ILE A 162 -1.22 -17.16 -3.80
C ILE A 162 -2.34 -16.56 -2.95
N THR A 163 -2.59 -17.13 -1.76
CA THR A 163 -3.75 -16.77 -0.93
C THR A 163 -3.30 -16.28 0.43
N PHE A 164 -3.73 -15.07 0.78
CA PHE A 164 -3.43 -14.49 2.08
C PHE A 164 -4.24 -15.20 3.17
N LYS A 165 -3.56 -15.82 4.14
CA LYS A 165 -4.15 -16.46 5.32
C LYS A 165 -3.97 -15.53 6.52
N SER A 166 -5.07 -14.93 7.01
CA SER A 166 -5.01 -14.08 8.20
C SER A 166 -4.73 -14.93 9.45
N MET A 167 -3.46 -15.10 9.80
CA MET A 167 -3.02 -15.90 10.95
C MET A 167 -2.92 -15.06 12.23
N TRP A 168 -2.74 -13.76 12.08
CA TRP A 168 -2.73 -12.79 13.17
C TRP A 168 -3.36 -11.48 12.72
N GLN A 169 -4.03 -10.78 13.63
CA GLN A 169 -4.67 -9.50 13.33
C GLN A 169 -4.73 -8.55 14.53
N ALA A 170 -4.72 -7.26 14.26
CA ALA A 170 -5.14 -6.22 15.20
C ALA A 170 -6.13 -5.26 14.54
N ILE A 171 -7.20 -4.98 15.26
CA ILE A 171 -8.28 -4.08 14.87
C ILE A 171 -8.33 -2.94 15.90
N ARG A 172 -8.53 -1.71 15.40
CA ARG A 172 -8.76 -0.53 16.24
C ARG A 172 -9.95 -0.77 17.18
N GLY A 173 -9.84 -0.26 18.41
CA GLY A 173 -10.92 -0.39 19.39
C GLY A 173 -11.01 -1.77 20.05
N ASN A 174 -10.20 -2.74 19.65
CA ASN A 174 -10.09 -4.01 20.34
C ASN A 174 -9.12 -3.91 21.55
N GLY A 175 -9.56 -4.39 22.72
CA GLY A 175 -8.77 -4.34 23.96
C GLY A 175 -8.71 -2.96 24.62
N LYS A 176 -7.60 -2.65 25.32
CA LYS A 176 -7.44 -1.40 26.10
C LYS A 176 -7.15 -0.15 25.26
N ARG A 177 -6.96 -0.27 23.94
CA ARG A 177 -6.64 0.83 23.03
C ARG A 177 -7.86 1.20 22.19
N ALA A 178 -8.60 2.21 22.65
CA ALA A 178 -9.82 2.65 21.95
C ALA A 178 -9.55 3.23 20.56
N ASN A 179 -8.43 3.94 20.36
CA ASN A 179 -8.23 4.81 19.19
C ASN A 179 -7.03 4.44 18.30
N THR A 180 -6.33 3.33 18.58
CA THR A 180 -5.13 2.91 17.83
C THR A 180 -5.01 1.40 17.79
N VAL A 181 -4.19 0.88 16.87
CA VAL A 181 -3.79 -0.53 16.83
C VAL A 181 -2.46 -0.77 17.55
N ILE A 182 -2.17 -2.03 17.86
CA ILE A 182 -0.81 -2.46 18.20
C ILE A 182 0.00 -2.51 16.91
N THR A 183 1.22 -1.99 16.90
CA THR A 183 2.06 -1.93 15.68
C THR A 183 3.14 -3.00 15.63
N THR A 184 3.21 -3.86 16.64
CA THR A 184 4.15 -4.97 16.73
C THR A 184 3.37 -6.25 16.97
N ALA A 185 3.71 -7.30 16.24
CA ALA A 185 3.14 -8.62 16.37
C ALA A 185 4.24 -9.65 16.51
N SER A 186 3.98 -10.69 17.30
CA SER A 186 4.82 -11.88 17.40
C SER A 186 4.03 -13.08 16.91
N SER A 187 4.70 -13.96 16.16
CA SER A 187 4.11 -15.20 15.67
C SER A 187 3.85 -16.18 16.82
N PRO A 188 3.00 -17.21 16.61
CA PRO A 188 3.13 -18.44 17.39
C PRO A 188 4.52 -19.09 17.17
N GLN A 189 4.83 -20.14 17.91
CA GLN A 189 6.00 -20.96 17.58
C GLN A 189 5.84 -21.60 16.20
N LEU A 190 6.79 -21.36 15.31
CA LEU A 190 6.85 -21.89 13.95
C LEU A 190 8.07 -22.79 13.82
N SER A 191 8.09 -23.72 12.86
CA SER A 191 9.33 -24.44 12.54
C SER A 191 10.43 -23.46 12.12
N ALA A 192 11.70 -23.77 12.34
CA ALA A 192 12.79 -23.02 11.73
C ALA A 192 12.80 -23.24 10.21
N GLY A 193 13.11 -22.21 9.43
CA GLY A 193 13.24 -22.31 7.99
C GLY A 193 12.83 -21.06 7.23
N LYS A 194 13.10 -21.07 5.92
CA LYS A 194 12.78 -19.98 5.01
C LYS A 194 11.28 -19.85 4.84
N ARG A 195 10.79 -18.60 4.83
CA ARG A 195 9.38 -18.28 4.59
C ARG A 195 9.20 -16.84 4.12
N THR A 196 8.09 -16.63 3.44
CA THR A 196 7.59 -15.28 3.14
C THR A 196 6.51 -14.93 4.15
N ILE A 197 6.66 -13.79 4.80
CA ILE A 197 5.61 -13.23 5.65
C ILE A 197 4.92 -12.14 4.86
N ALA A 198 3.60 -12.17 4.77
CA ALA A 198 2.80 -11.12 4.16
C ALA A 198 2.06 -10.32 5.24
N VAL A 199 1.98 -9.02 5.02
CA VAL A 199 1.28 -8.07 5.89
C VAL A 199 0.29 -7.29 5.04
N ARG A 200 -0.94 -7.17 5.53
CA ARG A 200 -1.99 -6.32 4.94
C ARG A 200 -2.46 -5.31 5.97
N LEU A 201 -2.75 -4.10 5.53
CA LEU A 201 -3.17 -2.97 6.34
C LEU A 201 -4.32 -2.25 5.66
N VAL A 202 -5.31 -1.81 6.45
CA VAL A 202 -6.39 -0.93 6.03
C VAL A 202 -6.44 0.26 6.99
N ASP A 203 -6.53 1.47 6.44
CA ASP A 203 -6.65 2.70 7.22
C ASP A 203 -8.12 3.10 7.48
N VAL A 204 -8.31 4.15 8.28
CA VAL A 204 -9.64 4.71 8.62
C VAL A 204 -10.38 5.35 7.44
N PHE A 205 -9.71 5.54 6.31
CA PHE A 205 -10.30 6.04 5.07
C PHE A 205 -10.61 4.91 4.08
N GLY A 206 -10.29 3.66 4.42
CA GLY A 206 -10.48 2.49 3.58
C GLY A 206 -9.35 2.25 2.58
N ASN A 207 -8.24 2.99 2.63
CA ASN A 207 -7.08 2.69 1.79
C ASN A 207 -6.39 1.42 2.30
N ASP A 208 -6.00 0.56 1.36
CA ASP A 208 -5.24 -0.63 1.66
C ASP A 208 -3.74 -0.44 1.34
N ALA A 209 -2.92 -1.17 2.09
CA ALA A 209 -1.51 -1.33 1.81
C ALA A 209 -1.06 -2.74 2.17
N SER A 210 -0.05 -3.22 1.44
CA SER A 210 0.46 -4.57 1.62
C SER A 210 1.97 -4.64 1.48
N ALA A 211 2.58 -5.52 2.25
CA ALA A 211 4.01 -5.75 2.25
C ALA A 211 4.33 -7.24 2.40
N THR A 212 5.49 -7.65 1.92
CA THR A 212 6.07 -8.97 2.21
C THR A 212 7.50 -8.86 2.70
N VAL A 213 7.92 -9.75 3.58
CA VAL A 213 9.30 -9.84 4.06
C VAL A 213 9.75 -11.29 4.07
N GLN A 214 11.03 -11.50 3.76
CA GLN A 214 11.64 -12.82 3.72
C GLN A 214 12.32 -13.12 5.05
N VAL A 215 12.18 -14.37 5.49
CA VAL A 215 12.95 -14.97 6.57
C VAL A 215 13.89 -15.98 5.93
N HIS A 216 15.18 -15.91 6.28
CA HIS A 216 16.25 -16.68 5.67
C HIS A 216 16.83 -17.73 6.60
#